data_AF-L9ZR17-F1
#
_entry.id   AF-L9ZR17-F1
#
_cell.length_a   1.000
_cell.length_b   1.000
_cell.length_c   1.000
_cell.angle_alpha   90.00
_cell.angle_beta   90.00
_cell.angle_gamma   90.00
#
_symmetry.space_group_name_H-M   'P 1'
#
loop_
_entity.id
_entity.type
_entity.pdbx_description
1 polymer ?
#
loop_
_entity_poly.entity_id
_entity_poly.type
_entity_poly.pdbx_seq_one_letter_code
_entity_poly.pdbx_strand_id
1 'polypeptide(L)'
;MIGEHAFCPTSGASLSQERHYDDRGRPERAPEADGCSQNIALETPLTTGKRRSSKRALLTYFRRCHQRHAVSDDELYARAAVTLMRLKRTASGRGERDVIVWYALGERLARDEFAVEWMTSHVEPRCQNCGGRLTYLDGANGLIGRCGTSCTDTGRDQLAVIRHLVRSLFNRTFPTYSLSETDALALL
;
A
#
# COMPACT_ATOMS: atom_id res chain seq x y z
N MET A 1 -2.66 4.47 2.39
CA MET A 1 -1.39 4.20 3.11
C MET A 1 -1.23 5.15 4.29
N ILE A 2 -0.24 4.91 5.17
CA ILE A 2 0.05 5.73 6.37
C ILE A 2 1.54 6.11 6.42
N GLY A 3 1.90 7.09 7.24
CA GLY A 3 3.28 7.52 7.42
C GLY A 3 3.78 8.41 6.28
N GLU A 4 5.00 8.14 5.81
CA GLU A 4 5.66 8.89 4.73
C GLU A 4 4.88 8.81 3.41
N HIS A 5 4.36 7.63 3.10
CA HIS A 5 3.57 7.35 1.91
C HIS A 5 2.06 7.62 2.10
N ALA A 6 1.68 8.38 3.13
CA ALA A 6 0.27 8.70 3.34
C ALA A 6 -0.28 9.61 2.22
N PHE A 7 -1.54 9.38 1.88
CA PHE A 7 -2.29 10.11 0.88
C PHE A 7 -3.76 10.21 1.33
N CYS A 8 -4.51 11.12 0.74
CA CYS A 8 -5.94 11.28 1.06
C CYS A 8 -6.69 9.97 0.73
N PRO A 9 -7.32 9.30 1.72
CA PRO A 9 -7.89 7.96 1.53
C PRO A 9 -9.09 7.94 0.57
N THR A 10 -9.67 9.09 0.26
CA THR A 10 -10.84 9.22 -0.61
C THR A 10 -10.45 9.59 -2.03
N SER A 11 -9.52 10.54 -2.21
CA SER A 11 -9.12 11.08 -3.52
C SER A 11 -7.80 10.55 -4.05
N GLY A 12 -6.88 10.09 -3.19
CA GLY A 12 -5.52 9.70 -3.57
C GLY A 12 -4.54 10.86 -3.59
N ALA A 13 -5.01 12.09 -3.33
CA ALA A 13 -4.21 13.30 -3.32
C ALA A 13 -3.01 13.24 -2.36
N SER A 14 -1.97 14.00 -2.69
CA SER A 14 -0.84 14.22 -1.79
C SER A 14 -1.32 14.92 -0.52
N LEU A 15 -0.57 14.77 0.57
CA LEU A 15 -0.85 15.50 1.80
C LEU A 15 0.20 16.59 1.96
N SER A 16 -0.25 17.76 2.41
CA SER A 16 0.60 18.93 2.62
C SER A 16 1.76 18.68 3.57
N GLN A 17 2.80 19.50 3.48
CA GLN A 17 3.89 19.48 4.47
C GLN A 17 3.45 20.09 5.81
N GLU A 18 2.54 21.07 5.76
CA GLU A 18 1.97 21.70 6.94
C GLU A 18 1.17 20.70 7.78
N ARG A 19 1.46 20.67 9.08
CA ARG A 19 0.83 19.76 10.04
C ARG A 19 -0.04 20.57 10.99
N HIS A 20 -1.29 20.17 11.08
CA HIS A 20 -2.23 20.62 12.09
C HIS A 20 -2.34 19.53 13.16
N TYR A 21 -2.51 19.89 14.42
CA TYR A 21 -2.63 18.89 15.48
C TYR A 21 -4.08 18.85 15.96
N ASP A 22 -4.65 17.64 16.04
CA ASP A 22 -5.97 17.44 16.66
C ASP A 22 -5.90 17.65 18.19
N ASP A 23 -7.05 17.61 18.86
CA ASP A 23 -7.15 17.75 20.33
C ASP A 23 -6.35 16.68 21.11
N ARG A 24 -5.87 15.63 20.44
CA ARG A 24 -5.06 14.55 21.00
C ARG A 24 -3.58 14.65 20.60
N GLY A 25 -3.17 15.77 19.99
CA GLY A 25 -1.80 16.00 19.53
C GLY A 25 -1.38 15.15 18.33
N ARG A 26 -2.32 14.63 17.55
CA ARG A 26 -2.02 13.83 16.35
C ARG A 26 -1.85 14.74 15.14
N PRO A 27 -0.76 14.60 14.36
CA PRO A 27 -0.52 15.44 13.21
C PRO A 27 -1.41 15.04 12.03
N GLU A 28 -2.29 15.92 11.62
CA GLU A 28 -3.13 15.84 10.43
C GLU A 28 -2.64 16.80 9.34
N ARG A 29 -2.93 16.46 8.08
CA ARG A 29 -2.47 17.22 6.91
C ARG A 29 -3.61 17.44 5.92
N ALA A 30 -3.56 18.56 5.22
CA ALA A 30 -4.55 18.89 4.19
C ALA A 30 -4.23 18.13 2.89
N PRO A 31 -5.23 17.60 2.18
CA PRO A 31 -5.04 17.10 0.82
C PRO A 31 -4.69 18.23 -0.15
N GLU A 32 -3.63 18.06 -0.95
CA GLU A 32 -3.17 19.03 -1.94
C GLU A 32 -3.58 18.63 -3.35
N ALA A 33 -4.10 19.59 -4.11
CA ALA A 33 -4.48 19.36 -5.49
C ALA A 33 -3.22 19.10 -6.33
N ASP A 34 -3.18 17.96 -6.99
CA ASP A 34 -2.16 17.64 -7.98
C ASP A 34 -2.81 17.29 -9.33
N GLY A 35 -1.99 17.21 -10.39
CA GLY A 35 -2.44 16.86 -11.74
C GLY A 35 -3.14 15.50 -11.84
N CYS A 36 -3.04 14.65 -10.82
CA CYS A 36 -3.70 13.34 -10.74
C CYS A 36 -5.00 13.35 -9.92
N SER A 37 -5.28 14.41 -9.14
CA SER A 37 -6.44 14.53 -8.24
C SER A 37 -7.36 15.68 -8.65
N GLN A 38 -8.09 15.52 -9.75
CA GLN A 38 -8.88 16.59 -10.38
C GLN A 38 -10.12 17.08 -9.59
N ASN A 39 -10.34 16.67 -8.34
CA ASN A 39 -11.52 17.06 -7.55
C ASN A 39 -11.20 17.04 -6.05
N ILE A 40 -10.29 17.89 -5.60
CA ILE A 40 -10.17 18.19 -4.17
C ILE A 40 -11.05 19.40 -3.92
N ALA A 41 -12.17 19.19 -3.25
CA ALA A 41 -12.96 20.31 -2.74
C ALA A 41 -12.11 21.04 -1.69
N LEU A 42 -12.21 22.38 -1.65
CA LEU A 42 -11.58 23.24 -0.62
C LEU A 42 -11.88 22.78 0.82
N GLU A 43 -12.94 21.97 1.02
CA GLU A 43 -13.38 21.43 2.31
C GLU A 43 -12.99 19.96 2.53
N THR A 44 -11.94 19.45 1.88
CA THR A 44 -11.54 18.06 2.14
C THR A 44 -10.94 17.95 3.54
N PRO A 45 -11.45 17.08 4.43
CA PRO A 45 -11.00 17.00 5.82
C PRO A 45 -9.50 16.72 5.93
N LEU A 46 -8.90 17.31 6.97
CA LEU A 46 -7.54 16.96 7.38
C LEU A 46 -7.45 15.45 7.63
N THR A 47 -6.31 14.87 7.28
CA THR A 47 -6.13 13.42 7.40
C THR A 47 -4.68 13.03 7.65
N THR A 48 -4.48 11.91 8.34
CA THR A 48 -3.18 11.26 8.51
C THR A 48 -2.92 10.19 7.43
N GLY A 49 -3.79 10.12 6.43
CA GLY A 49 -3.97 8.95 5.58
C GLY A 49 -4.81 7.87 6.28
N LYS A 50 -5.01 6.74 5.60
CA LYS A 50 -5.64 5.55 6.21
C LYS A 50 -4.95 4.29 5.75
N ARG A 51 -5.06 3.25 6.57
CA ARG A 51 -4.61 1.90 6.21
C ARG A 51 -5.47 1.28 5.10
N ARG A 52 -6.69 1.79 4.91
CA ARG A 52 -7.63 1.37 3.88
C ARG A 52 -8.12 2.62 3.16
N SER A 53 -7.85 2.70 1.86
CA SER A 53 -8.32 3.76 0.98
C SER A 53 -9.35 3.23 -0.01
N SER A 54 -10.07 4.15 -0.63
CA SER A 54 -10.90 3.85 -1.79
C SER A 54 -10.04 3.31 -2.94
N LYS A 55 -10.67 2.55 -3.86
CA LYS A 55 -10.03 2.10 -5.11
C LYS A 55 -9.49 3.29 -5.91
N ARG A 56 -10.32 4.34 -6.05
CA ARG A 56 -9.96 5.56 -6.77
C ARG A 56 -8.71 6.19 -6.17
N ALA A 57 -8.66 6.33 -4.85
CA ALA A 57 -7.52 6.91 -4.17
C ALA A 57 -6.23 6.13 -4.39
N LEU A 58 -6.29 4.79 -4.33
CA LEU A 58 -5.11 3.95 -4.53
C LEU A 58 -4.63 3.98 -5.99
N LEU A 59 -5.54 4.08 -6.97
CA LEU A 59 -5.18 4.24 -8.39
C LEU A 59 -4.57 5.62 -8.68
N THR A 60 -5.12 6.69 -8.11
CA THR A 60 -4.54 8.04 -8.20
C THR A 60 -3.14 8.07 -7.57
N TYR A 61 -2.99 7.44 -6.40
CA TYR A 61 -1.69 7.27 -5.75
C TYR A 61 -0.69 6.52 -6.66
N PHE A 62 -1.13 5.39 -7.24
CA PHE A 62 -0.33 4.60 -8.17
C PHE A 62 0.19 5.42 -9.36
N ARG A 63 -0.70 6.15 -10.05
CA ARG A 63 -0.33 6.99 -11.21
C ARG A 63 0.71 8.04 -10.83
N ARG A 64 0.49 8.75 -9.71
CA ARG A 64 1.44 9.76 -9.24
C ARG A 64 2.80 9.16 -8.92
N CYS A 65 2.83 7.99 -8.29
CA CYS A 65 4.07 7.31 -7.97
C CYS A 65 4.83 6.88 -9.23
N HIS A 66 4.12 6.33 -10.22
CA HIS A 66 4.71 5.95 -11.51
C HIS A 66 5.30 7.15 -12.25
N GLN A 67 4.56 8.27 -12.31
CA GLN A 67 4.98 9.50 -12.99
C GLN A 67 6.26 10.15 -12.40
N ARG A 68 6.69 9.74 -11.21
CA ARG A 68 7.99 10.17 -10.64
C ARG A 68 9.17 9.39 -11.20
N HIS A 69 8.92 8.25 -11.84
CA HIS A 69 9.93 7.31 -12.31
C HIS A 69 9.91 7.13 -13.83
N ALA A 70 8.77 7.34 -14.47
CA ALA A 70 8.60 7.18 -15.92
C ALA A 70 7.53 8.12 -16.49
N VAL A 71 7.48 8.22 -17.81
CA VAL A 71 6.41 8.92 -18.54
C VAL A 71 5.09 8.15 -18.34
N SER A 72 3.95 8.86 -18.48
CA SER A 72 2.62 8.23 -18.40
C SER A 72 2.49 7.04 -19.35
N ASP A 73 1.90 5.96 -18.84
CA ASP A 73 1.67 4.71 -19.56
C ASP A 73 0.20 4.29 -19.39
N ASP A 74 -0.58 4.47 -20.47
CA ASP A 74 -2.01 4.23 -20.45
C ASP A 74 -2.35 2.73 -20.33
N GLU A 75 -1.52 1.86 -20.89
CA GLU A 75 -1.72 0.41 -20.82
C GLU A 75 -1.53 -0.07 -19.38
N LEU A 76 -0.42 0.33 -18.76
CA LEU A 76 -0.15 0.07 -17.34
C LEU A 76 -1.28 0.60 -16.47
N TYR A 77 -1.77 1.82 -16.71
CA TYR A 77 -2.83 2.42 -15.91
C TYR A 77 -4.18 1.72 -16.07
N ALA A 78 -4.53 1.30 -17.28
CA ALA A 78 -5.73 0.51 -17.53
C ALA A 78 -5.62 -0.85 -16.82
N ARG A 79 -4.47 -1.51 -16.92
CA ARG A 79 -4.22 -2.81 -16.28
C ARG A 79 -4.27 -2.70 -14.76
N ALA A 80 -3.64 -1.68 -14.19
CA ALA A 80 -3.66 -1.41 -12.76
C ALA A 80 -5.08 -1.13 -12.26
N ALA A 81 -5.88 -0.37 -13.00
CA ALA A 81 -7.26 -0.07 -12.63
C ALA A 81 -8.16 -1.31 -12.52
N VAL A 82 -8.07 -2.21 -13.52
CA VAL A 82 -8.83 -3.49 -13.53
C VAL A 82 -8.35 -4.40 -12.39
N THR A 83 -7.03 -4.51 -12.22
CA THR A 83 -6.42 -5.35 -11.18
C THR A 83 -6.80 -4.88 -9.78
N LEU A 84 -6.70 -3.57 -9.51
CA LEU A 84 -7.13 -2.97 -8.24
C LEU A 84 -8.61 -3.18 -7.96
N MET A 85 -9.47 -3.12 -8.97
CA MET A 85 -10.90 -3.41 -8.81
C MET A 85 -11.11 -4.83 -8.28
N ARG A 86 -10.45 -5.82 -8.88
CA ARG A 86 -10.58 -7.24 -8.48
C ARG A 86 -9.99 -7.49 -7.09
N LEU A 87 -8.80 -6.96 -6.81
CA LEU A 87 -8.14 -7.09 -5.50
C LEU A 87 -8.97 -6.46 -4.39
N LYS A 88 -9.44 -5.21 -4.55
CA LYS A 88 -10.24 -4.52 -3.52
C LYS A 88 -11.60 -5.19 -3.30
N ARG A 89 -12.19 -5.80 -4.32
CA ARG A 89 -13.45 -6.57 -4.20
C ARG A 89 -13.26 -7.88 -3.42
N THR A 90 -12.12 -8.54 -3.62
CA THR A 90 -11.82 -9.85 -3.00
C THR A 90 -11.19 -9.71 -1.61
N ALA A 91 -10.57 -8.56 -1.33
CA ALA A 91 -9.92 -8.30 -0.07
C ALA A 91 -10.90 -8.30 1.10
N SER A 92 -10.46 -8.89 2.21
CA SER A 92 -11.23 -8.94 3.45
C SER A 92 -10.29 -8.82 4.66
N GLY A 93 -10.80 -8.24 5.75
CA GLY A 93 -10.09 -8.18 7.03
C GLY A 93 -8.74 -7.44 6.95
N ARG A 94 -7.62 -8.13 7.18
CA ARG A 94 -6.28 -7.54 7.08
C ARG A 94 -5.81 -7.37 5.63
N GLY A 95 -6.36 -8.15 4.70
CA GLY A 95 -6.05 -8.06 3.27
C GLY A 95 -6.55 -6.78 2.60
N GLU A 96 -7.53 -6.08 3.19
CA GLU A 96 -8.04 -4.79 2.68
C GLU A 96 -7.03 -3.64 2.79
N ARG A 97 -5.96 -3.84 3.57
CA ARG A 97 -4.98 -2.79 3.81
C ARG A 97 -4.24 -2.43 2.54
N ASP A 98 -4.07 -1.13 2.30
CA ASP A 98 -3.49 -0.62 1.07
C ASP A 98 -2.11 -1.19 0.80
N VAL A 99 -1.30 -1.42 1.84
CA VAL A 99 0.02 -2.06 1.71
C VAL A 99 -0.10 -3.48 1.12
N ILE A 100 -1.06 -4.28 1.59
CA ILE A 100 -1.27 -5.64 1.07
C ILE A 100 -1.79 -5.60 -0.37
N VAL A 101 -2.75 -4.72 -0.64
CA VAL A 101 -3.29 -4.54 -1.99
C VAL A 101 -2.22 -4.03 -2.96
N TRP A 102 -1.33 -3.15 -2.50
CA TRP A 102 -0.22 -2.60 -3.30
C TRP A 102 0.79 -3.67 -3.70
N TYR A 103 1.23 -4.50 -2.75
CA TYR A 103 2.11 -5.62 -3.06
C TYR A 103 1.44 -6.63 -4.00
N ALA A 104 0.18 -7.00 -3.73
CA ALA A 104 -0.55 -7.92 -4.62
C ALA A 104 -0.80 -7.34 -6.03
N LEU A 105 -0.94 -6.01 -6.14
CA LEU A 105 -0.98 -5.32 -7.44
C LEU A 105 0.35 -5.46 -8.18
N GLY A 106 1.47 -5.17 -7.50
CA GLY A 106 2.81 -5.31 -8.08
C GLY A 106 3.08 -6.73 -8.58
N GLU A 107 2.72 -7.74 -7.79
CA GLU A 107 2.80 -9.15 -8.21
C GLU A 107 2.04 -9.45 -9.49
N ARG A 108 0.86 -8.84 -9.67
CA ARG A 108 0.05 -9.08 -10.85
C ARG A 108 0.64 -8.40 -12.07
N LEU A 109 1.08 -7.15 -11.90
CA LEU A 109 1.67 -6.35 -12.96
C LEU A 109 3.02 -6.92 -13.42
N ALA A 110 3.86 -7.41 -12.51
CA ALA A 110 5.11 -8.09 -12.85
C ALA A 110 4.87 -9.33 -13.72
N ARG A 111 3.81 -10.11 -13.43
CA ARG A 111 3.40 -11.28 -14.23
C ARG A 111 2.82 -10.91 -15.59
N ASP A 112 2.41 -9.67 -15.76
CA ASP A 112 2.03 -9.10 -17.04
C ASP A 112 3.22 -8.35 -17.69
N GLU A 113 4.44 -8.63 -17.23
CA GLU A 113 5.72 -8.11 -17.77
C GLU A 113 5.92 -6.59 -17.65
N PHE A 114 5.15 -5.92 -16.78
CA PHE A 114 5.41 -4.52 -16.44
C PHE A 114 6.58 -4.38 -15.48
N ALA A 115 7.43 -3.38 -15.69
CA ALA A 115 8.46 -2.96 -14.73
C ALA A 115 7.80 -2.32 -13.49
N VAL A 116 7.95 -2.96 -12.34
CA VAL A 116 7.25 -2.59 -11.09
C VAL A 116 8.20 -2.31 -9.93
N GLU A 117 9.51 -2.40 -10.12
CA GLU A 117 10.53 -2.24 -9.09
C GLU A 117 10.38 -0.90 -8.35
N TRP A 118 9.99 0.15 -9.09
CA TRP A 118 9.71 1.48 -8.58
C TRP A 118 8.62 1.52 -7.50
N MET A 119 7.71 0.54 -7.48
CA MET A 119 6.61 0.46 -6.50
C MET A 119 7.12 0.26 -5.08
N THR A 120 8.29 -0.37 -4.90
CA THR A 120 8.90 -0.61 -3.59
C THR A 120 9.24 0.70 -2.86
N SER A 121 9.65 1.73 -3.59
CA SER A 121 9.98 3.06 -3.05
C SER A 121 8.78 3.87 -2.56
N HIS A 122 7.55 3.36 -2.77
CA HIS A 122 6.29 4.05 -2.44
C HIS A 122 5.42 3.24 -1.47
N VAL A 123 6.04 2.32 -0.72
CA VAL A 123 5.37 1.51 0.29
C VAL A 123 6.35 1.15 1.40
N GLU A 124 5.87 1.17 2.64
CA GLU A 124 6.67 0.70 3.78
C GLU A 124 5.90 -0.43 4.47
N PRO A 125 6.52 -1.61 4.69
CA PRO A 125 5.96 -2.64 5.54
C PRO A 125 5.68 -2.11 6.94
N ARG A 126 4.48 -2.36 7.46
CA ARG A 126 4.05 -1.94 8.80
C ARG A 126 3.45 -3.09 9.58
N CYS A 127 3.47 -3.01 10.90
CA CYS A 127 2.89 -4.02 11.78
C CYS A 127 1.41 -4.27 11.46
N GLN A 128 1.03 -5.53 11.30
CA GLN A 128 -0.33 -5.90 10.94
C GLN A 128 -1.32 -5.86 12.12
N ASN A 129 -0.88 -5.46 13.31
CA ASN A 129 -1.76 -5.19 14.43
C ASN A 129 -1.89 -3.66 14.60
N CYS A 130 -0.87 -2.99 15.13
CA CYS A 130 -0.94 -1.54 15.44
C CYS A 130 -0.65 -0.59 14.28
N GLY A 131 -0.04 -1.04 13.17
CA GLY A 131 0.42 -0.15 12.09
C GLY A 131 1.75 0.59 12.38
N GLY A 132 2.40 0.27 13.50
CA GLY A 132 3.73 0.76 13.84
C GLY A 132 4.81 0.34 12.84
N ARG A 133 5.93 1.05 12.86
CA ARG A 133 7.13 0.71 12.07
C ARG A 133 7.67 -0.66 12.46
N LEU A 134 8.28 -1.32 11.50
CA LEU A 134 8.99 -2.57 11.74
C LEU A 134 10.46 -2.29 12.10
N THR A 135 10.99 -3.06 13.04
CA THR A 135 12.42 -3.19 13.29
C THR A 135 12.90 -4.44 12.57
N TYR A 136 13.92 -4.29 11.72
CA TYR A 136 14.44 -5.36 10.90
C TYR A 136 15.61 -6.05 11.58
N LEU A 137 15.66 -7.37 11.50
CA LEU A 137 16.69 -8.23 12.08
C LEU A 137 16.99 -9.36 11.11
N ASP A 138 18.22 -9.88 11.14
CA ASP A 138 18.56 -11.10 10.42
C ASP A 138 17.93 -12.32 11.11
N GLY A 139 17.23 -13.15 10.35
CA GLY A 139 16.68 -14.43 10.77
C GLY A 139 17.30 -15.59 10.00
N ALA A 140 17.03 -16.81 10.46
CA ALA A 140 17.58 -18.04 9.85
C ALA A 140 17.23 -18.20 8.35
N ASN A 141 16.08 -17.65 7.94
CA ASN A 141 15.58 -17.71 6.55
C ASN A 141 15.54 -16.32 5.89
N GLY A 142 16.44 -15.42 6.30
CA GLY A 142 16.53 -14.04 5.80
C GLY A 142 15.90 -13.01 6.73
N LEU A 143 15.67 -11.81 6.19
CA LEU A 143 15.25 -10.65 6.95
C LEU A 143 13.85 -10.86 7.58
N ILE A 144 13.75 -10.62 8.89
CA ILE A 144 12.50 -10.61 9.64
C ILE A 144 12.16 -9.19 10.10
N GLY A 145 10.86 -8.87 10.18
CA GLY A 145 10.39 -7.57 10.65
C GLY A 145 9.58 -7.70 11.93
N ARG A 146 10.10 -7.23 13.06
CA ARG A 146 9.36 -7.19 14.33
C ARG A 146 8.62 -5.88 14.51
N CYS A 147 7.51 -5.91 15.23
CA CYS A 147 6.80 -4.67 15.57
C CYS A 147 7.64 -3.83 16.53
N GLY A 148 8.06 -2.62 16.12
CA GLY A 148 8.89 -1.76 16.95
C GLY A 148 8.21 -1.24 18.23
N THR A 149 6.88 -1.23 18.27
CA THR A 149 6.11 -0.85 19.47
C THR A 149 5.74 -2.04 20.35
N SER A 150 6.16 -3.26 20.00
CA SER A 150 5.79 -4.49 20.71
C SER A 150 4.29 -4.59 21.03
N CYS A 151 3.40 -4.22 20.10
CA CYS A 151 1.95 -4.16 20.36
C CYS A 151 1.29 -5.53 20.64
N THR A 152 2.06 -6.61 20.53
CA THR A 152 1.68 -7.96 20.94
C THR A 152 2.91 -8.65 21.48
N ASP A 153 2.75 -9.49 22.50
CA ASP A 153 3.85 -10.24 23.14
C ASP A 153 4.41 -11.39 22.29
N THR A 154 3.94 -11.52 21.05
CA THR A 154 4.26 -12.66 20.18
C THR A 154 5.64 -12.59 19.52
N GLY A 155 6.28 -11.41 19.46
CA GLY A 155 7.54 -11.21 18.73
C GLY A 155 7.51 -11.64 17.25
N ARG A 156 6.30 -11.84 16.71
CA ARG A 156 6.07 -12.51 15.42
C ARG A 156 6.65 -11.71 14.26
N ASP A 157 7.31 -12.41 13.33
CA ASP A 157 7.75 -11.83 12.07
C ASP A 157 6.56 -11.30 11.26
N GLN A 158 6.45 -9.98 11.19
CA GLN A 158 5.42 -9.27 10.45
C GLN A 158 5.67 -9.33 8.94
N LEU A 159 6.90 -9.54 8.47
CA LEU A 159 7.17 -9.71 7.04
C LEU A 159 6.58 -11.02 6.54
N ALA A 160 6.79 -12.15 7.24
CA ALA A 160 6.11 -13.40 6.92
C ALA A 160 4.57 -13.25 6.92
N VAL A 161 4.00 -12.52 7.89
CA VAL A 161 2.55 -12.25 7.91
C VAL A 161 2.11 -11.44 6.68
N ILE A 162 2.88 -10.43 6.28
CA ILE A 162 2.58 -9.63 5.08
C ILE A 162 2.65 -10.51 3.83
N ARG A 163 3.73 -11.29 3.64
CA ARG A 163 3.88 -12.21 2.50
C ARG A 163 2.72 -13.19 2.40
N HIS A 164 2.33 -13.80 3.52
CA HIS A 164 1.16 -14.68 3.59
C HIS A 164 -0.14 -13.97 3.19
N LEU A 165 -0.38 -12.76 3.71
CA LEU A 165 -1.58 -11.98 3.36
C LEU A 165 -1.61 -11.59 1.88
N VAL A 166 -0.46 -11.25 1.29
CA VAL A 166 -0.33 -10.93 -0.14
C VAL A 166 -0.65 -12.16 -0.99
N ARG A 167 -0.02 -13.31 -0.72
CA ARG A 167 -0.28 -14.57 -1.44
C ARG A 167 -1.73 -15.01 -1.32
N SER A 168 -2.28 -14.97 -0.10
CA SER A 168 -3.69 -15.32 0.14
C SER A 168 -4.64 -14.41 -0.64
N LEU A 169 -4.41 -13.09 -0.63
CA LEU A 169 -5.22 -12.16 -1.42
C LEU A 169 -5.07 -12.44 -2.92
N PHE A 170 -3.85 -12.62 -3.39
CA PHE A 170 -3.54 -12.85 -4.80
C PHE A 170 -4.22 -14.14 -5.30
N ASN A 171 -4.03 -15.27 -4.62
CA ASN A 171 -4.57 -16.57 -5.02
C ASN A 171 -6.09 -16.59 -5.05
N ARG A 172 -6.75 -15.94 -4.08
CA ARG A 172 -8.22 -15.80 -4.10
C ARG A 172 -8.71 -14.90 -5.23
N THR A 173 -7.91 -13.93 -5.65
CA THR A 173 -8.28 -13.00 -6.73
C THR A 173 -8.00 -13.58 -8.12
N PHE A 174 -6.93 -14.37 -8.25
CA PHE A 174 -6.39 -14.88 -9.51
C PHE A 174 -6.07 -16.39 -9.39
N PRO A 175 -7.08 -17.26 -9.26
CA PRO A 175 -6.88 -18.69 -8.97
C PRO A 175 -6.08 -19.43 -10.06
N THR A 176 -6.08 -18.94 -11.30
CA THR A 176 -5.31 -19.51 -12.42
C THR A 176 -3.80 -19.32 -12.27
N TYR A 177 -3.34 -18.42 -11.39
CA TYR A 177 -1.93 -18.04 -11.23
C TYR A 177 -1.45 -18.25 -9.79
N SER A 178 -1.81 -19.37 -9.17
CA SER A 178 -1.58 -19.60 -7.74
C SER A 178 -0.10 -19.46 -7.35
N LEU A 179 0.16 -18.57 -6.40
CA LEU A 179 1.44 -18.41 -5.71
C LEU A 179 1.61 -19.49 -4.64
N SER A 180 2.75 -20.18 -4.68
CA SER A 180 3.19 -21.09 -3.63
C SER A 180 3.82 -20.34 -2.44
N GLU A 181 4.03 -21.03 -1.32
CA GLU A 181 4.73 -20.43 -0.17
C GLU A 181 6.22 -20.19 -0.42
N THR A 182 6.82 -20.91 -1.37
CA THR A 182 8.23 -20.78 -1.75
C THR A 182 8.47 -19.71 -2.80
N ASP A 183 7.42 -19.24 -3.49
CA ASP A 183 7.58 -18.24 -4.54
C ASP A 183 8.03 -16.91 -3.96
N ALA A 184 9.14 -16.39 -4.48
CA ALA A 184 9.55 -15.02 -4.20
C ALA A 184 8.46 -14.05 -4.70
N LEU A 185 8.16 -13.05 -3.88
CA LEU A 185 7.30 -11.95 -4.30
C LEU A 185 8.18 -10.89 -4.96
N ALA A 186 7.77 -10.38 -6.11
CA ALA A 186 8.47 -9.35 -6.86
C ALA A 186 8.84 -8.12 -6.02
N LEU A 187 8.06 -7.82 -4.97
CA LEU A 187 8.24 -6.62 -4.14
C LEU A 187 8.60 -6.89 -2.65
N LEU A 188 8.79 -8.15 -2.20
CA LEU A 188 8.88 -8.52 -0.76
C LEU A 188 9.80 -9.69 -0.40
#